data_AF-A0A538M3A4-F1
#
_entry.id   AF-A0A538M3A4-F1
#
_cell.length_a   1.000
_cell.length_b   1.000
_cell.length_c   1.000
_cell.angle_alpha   90.00
_cell.angle_beta   90.00
_cell.angle_gamma   90.00
#
_symmetry.space_group_name_H-M   'P 1'
#
loop_
_entity.id
_entity.type
_entity.pdbx_description
1 polymer ?
#
loop_
_entity_poly.entity_id
_entity_poly.type
_entity_poly.pdbx_seq_one_letter_code
_entity_poly.pdbx_strand_id
1 'polypeptide(L)'
;MPSSLVFVAKTEDRETESGIEIKPVYTADDTRGELEGPGEFPFTRGPYADMYRGKPWTIRQYAGFASAEETNRRFRYLLDRGQTGLSVAFDLPTQLGYDSDDERAAGEVGRTGVAIDSLADMELLFAEIPLDQVSTSMTINAPAALLLLLYELVAEEQGVPAEKLRGTAQNDILKEYIARGNYIFPPRPSMRLTTDLFAYCAERLPLWNTISISGYHIREAGSTAVQEIAFTLANGIAYAQAAVDAGLSPDEFGERLSFFFNAHNHFFQEVAKFRAARRLWAEIMRDRFGVTNPRAQALRFHAQTGGSTLTAQQPENNIVRVAVQALSAVAGGAQSIHTNSFDEALALPTEHSV
;
A
#
# COMPACT_ATOMS: atom_id res chain seq x y z
N MET A 1 -25.41 24.83 -36.04
CA MET A 1 -26.11 24.57 -34.76
C MET A 1 -27.61 24.53 -35.06
N PRO A 2 -28.39 23.55 -34.59
CA PRO A 2 -28.21 22.79 -33.34
C PRO A 2 -28.07 21.26 -33.55
N SER A 3 -27.14 20.65 -32.83
CA SER A 3 -27.38 19.73 -31.70
C SER A 3 -27.81 18.31 -32.09
N SER A 4 -26.82 17.46 -32.35
CA SER A 4 -26.93 16.06 -31.93
C SER A 4 -26.04 15.88 -30.69
N LEU A 5 -26.43 16.54 -29.59
CA LEU A 5 -26.08 16.03 -28.27
C LEU A 5 -26.74 14.65 -28.21
N VAL A 6 -25.95 13.61 -28.47
CA VAL A 6 -26.33 12.25 -28.14
C VAL A 6 -26.43 12.26 -26.61
N PHE A 7 -27.66 12.38 -26.11
CA PHE A 7 -27.92 12.06 -24.71
C PHE A 7 -27.47 10.62 -24.52
N VAL A 8 -26.39 10.43 -23.75
CA VAL A 8 -25.99 9.12 -23.25
C VAL A 8 -27.26 8.49 -22.68
N ALA A 9 -27.67 7.36 -23.24
CA ALA A 9 -28.96 6.75 -23.01
C ALA A 9 -29.31 6.76 -21.51
N LYS A 10 -30.55 7.13 -21.18
CA LYS A 10 -31.18 6.78 -19.91
C LYS A 10 -31.21 5.25 -19.86
N THR A 11 -30.17 4.64 -19.30
CA THR A 11 -30.30 3.25 -18.84
C THR A 11 -31.16 3.30 -17.57
N GLU A 12 -32.26 2.55 -17.56
CA GLU A 12 -33.14 2.47 -16.37
C GLU A 12 -32.39 1.88 -15.18
N ASP A 13 -31.44 0.98 -15.45
CA ASP A 13 -30.53 0.42 -14.46
C ASP A 13 -29.10 0.97 -14.65
N ARG A 14 -28.51 1.49 -13.58
CA ARG A 14 -27.09 1.84 -13.50
C ARG A 14 -26.43 0.95 -12.48
N GLU A 15 -25.37 0.25 -12.88
CA GLU A 15 -24.59 -0.58 -11.98
C GLU A 15 -23.14 -0.10 -11.93
N THR A 16 -22.51 -0.30 -10.78
CA THR A 16 -21.04 -0.27 -10.71
C THR A 16 -20.45 -1.47 -11.46
N GLU A 17 -19.16 -1.44 -11.77
CA GLU A 17 -18.44 -2.60 -12.33
C GLU A 17 -18.48 -3.85 -11.42
N SER A 18 -18.85 -3.69 -10.14
CA SER A 18 -19.01 -4.78 -9.18
C SER A 18 -20.42 -5.38 -9.18
N GLY A 19 -21.29 -4.98 -10.13
CA GLY A 19 -22.69 -5.43 -10.21
C GLY A 19 -23.58 -4.87 -9.10
N ILE A 20 -23.20 -3.74 -8.49
CA ILE A 20 -24.02 -3.06 -7.47
C ILE A 20 -24.88 -2.01 -8.16
N GLU A 21 -26.21 -2.18 -8.07
CA GLU A 21 -27.20 -1.22 -8.56
C GLU A 21 -27.09 0.13 -7.84
N ILE A 22 -27.13 1.20 -8.63
CA ILE A 22 -27.09 2.59 -8.19
C ILE A 22 -28.45 3.23 -8.47
N LYS A 23 -29.22 3.49 -7.41
CA LYS A 23 -30.49 4.19 -7.51
C LYS A 23 -30.27 5.64 -7.99
N PRO A 24 -31.20 6.21 -8.77
CA PRO A 24 -31.12 7.62 -9.16
C PRO A 24 -31.09 8.59 -7.97
N VAL A 25 -31.76 8.22 -6.86
CA VAL A 25 -31.82 8.98 -5.61
C VAL A 25 -31.83 7.99 -4.44
N TYR A 26 -31.07 8.33 -3.38
CA TYR A 26 -31.12 7.65 -2.09
C TYR A 26 -31.79 8.55 -1.06
N THR A 27 -32.69 8.01 -0.24
CA THR A 27 -33.39 8.72 0.85
C THR A 27 -32.98 8.18 2.21
N ALA A 28 -33.55 8.72 3.29
CA ALA A 28 -33.33 8.19 4.64
C ALA A 28 -33.73 6.70 4.77
N ASP A 29 -34.71 6.25 3.99
CA ASP A 29 -35.20 4.86 4.00
C ASP A 29 -34.17 3.86 3.43
N ASP A 30 -33.16 4.35 2.69
CA ASP A 30 -32.07 3.52 2.15
C ASP A 30 -30.90 3.34 3.13
N THR A 31 -30.97 3.94 4.32
CA THR A 31 -29.90 3.87 5.33
C THR A 31 -30.17 2.79 6.38
N ARG A 32 -29.11 2.17 6.92
CA ARG A 32 -29.21 1.13 7.96
C ARG A 32 -29.14 1.68 9.40
N GLY A 33 -29.48 2.96 9.59
CA GLY A 33 -29.36 3.65 10.88
C GLY A 33 -28.05 4.43 11.07
N GLU A 34 -27.83 4.92 12.28
CA GLU A 34 -26.65 5.71 12.63
C GLU A 34 -25.37 4.87 12.66
N LEU A 35 -24.25 5.52 12.31
CA LEU A 35 -22.93 4.93 12.34
C LEU A 35 -22.18 5.38 13.60
N GLU A 36 -21.26 4.55 14.04
CA GLU A 36 -20.34 4.81 15.15
C GLU A 36 -19.48 6.07 14.95
N GLY A 37 -18.85 6.57 16.02
CA GLY A 37 -17.84 7.62 15.91
C GLY A 37 -16.56 7.16 15.21
N PRO A 38 -15.77 8.07 14.62
CA PRO A 38 -14.41 7.73 14.17
C PRO A 38 -13.55 7.29 15.38
N GLY A 39 -12.66 6.32 15.19
CA GLY A 39 -11.86 5.72 16.27
C GLY A 39 -12.62 4.74 17.17
N GLU A 40 -13.90 4.51 16.94
CA GLU A 40 -14.72 3.54 17.65
C GLU A 40 -14.99 2.33 16.78
N PHE A 41 -15.11 1.14 17.39
CA PHE A 41 -15.46 -0.09 16.68
C PHE A 41 -16.84 0.05 16.00
N PRO A 42 -17.04 -0.40 14.74
CA PRO A 42 -16.11 -1.13 13.86
C PRO A 42 -15.28 -0.24 12.90
N PHE A 43 -14.98 1.00 13.27
CA PHE A 43 -14.05 1.93 12.60
C PHE A 43 -14.43 2.34 11.17
N THR A 44 -15.70 2.19 10.79
CA THR A 44 -16.24 2.55 9.46
C THR A 44 -15.92 4.01 9.12
N ARG A 45 -16.04 4.91 10.10
CA ARG A 45 -15.79 6.35 9.94
C ARG A 45 -14.31 6.76 10.04
N GLY A 46 -13.41 5.83 10.33
CA GLY A 46 -11.97 6.05 10.40
C GLY A 46 -11.35 5.36 11.62
N PRO A 47 -10.07 4.97 11.56
CA PRO A 47 -9.38 4.28 12.66
C PRO A 47 -8.97 5.21 13.81
N TYR A 48 -9.02 6.53 13.65
CA TYR A 48 -8.64 7.51 14.67
C TYR A 48 -9.78 8.50 14.92
N ALA A 49 -9.94 8.97 16.15
CA ALA A 49 -11.05 9.86 16.52
C ALA A 49 -10.96 11.25 15.87
N ASP A 50 -9.75 11.76 15.69
CA ASP A 50 -9.44 13.08 15.15
C ASP A 50 -9.15 13.08 13.64
N MET A 51 -8.77 11.93 13.08
CA MET A 51 -8.37 11.76 11.67
C MET A 51 -7.48 12.94 11.21
N TYR A 52 -7.84 13.58 10.10
CA TYR A 52 -7.07 14.66 9.51
C TYR A 52 -7.13 16.00 10.25
N ARG A 53 -7.98 16.13 11.28
CA ARG A 53 -7.95 17.30 12.18
C ARG A 53 -6.82 17.20 13.19
N GLY A 54 -6.39 15.97 13.53
CA GLY A 54 -5.22 15.73 14.35
C GLY A 54 -3.94 15.70 13.52
N LYS A 55 -3.89 14.80 12.52
CA LYS A 55 -2.75 14.66 11.62
C LYS A 55 -3.21 14.37 10.18
N PRO A 56 -2.73 15.10 9.16
CA PRO A 56 -3.02 14.77 7.77
C PRO A 56 -2.45 13.40 7.40
N TRP A 57 -2.95 12.82 6.30
CA TRP A 57 -2.35 11.61 5.73
C TRP A 57 -0.88 11.87 5.35
N THR A 58 -0.08 10.81 5.33
CA THR A 58 1.31 10.90 4.85
C THR A 58 1.30 10.98 3.33
N ILE A 59 1.89 12.04 2.76
CA ILE A 59 2.20 12.10 1.33
C ILE A 59 3.42 11.21 1.11
N ARG A 60 3.24 10.12 0.36
CA ARG A 60 4.27 9.09 0.16
C ARG A 60 4.38 8.77 -1.31
N GLN A 61 5.18 9.55 -2.03
CA GLN A 61 5.46 9.28 -3.43
C GLN A 61 6.46 8.13 -3.56
N TYR A 62 6.17 7.28 -4.53
CA TYR A 62 6.97 6.11 -4.89
C TYR A 62 8.17 6.61 -5.68
N ALA A 63 9.37 6.30 -5.20
CA ALA A 63 10.62 6.72 -5.82
C ALA A 63 11.65 5.59 -5.74
N GLY A 64 12.55 5.57 -6.72
CA GLY A 64 13.49 4.48 -6.90
C GLY A 64 13.56 4.10 -8.36
N PHE A 65 14.66 4.44 -9.00
CA PHE A 65 15.03 3.97 -10.34
C PHE A 65 16.53 4.17 -10.53
N ALA A 66 17.13 3.36 -11.39
CA ALA A 66 18.55 3.35 -11.68
C ALA A 66 19.41 3.00 -10.44
N SER A 67 20.52 3.71 -10.21
CA SER A 67 21.47 3.42 -9.13
C SER A 67 20.98 3.85 -7.74
N ALA A 68 21.63 3.31 -6.71
CA ALA A 68 21.40 3.72 -5.32
C ALA A 68 21.67 5.22 -5.10
N GLU A 69 22.74 5.78 -5.70
CA GLU A 69 23.06 7.20 -5.59
C GLU A 69 22.03 8.09 -6.30
N GLU A 70 21.54 7.67 -7.47
CA GLU A 70 20.48 8.39 -8.19
C GLU A 70 19.19 8.42 -7.39
N THR A 71 18.80 7.26 -6.85
CA THR A 71 17.63 7.16 -5.99
C THR A 71 17.79 7.97 -4.70
N ASN A 72 18.97 7.96 -4.07
CA ASN A 72 19.28 8.78 -2.91
C ASN A 72 19.12 10.28 -3.20
N ARG A 73 19.67 10.77 -4.33
CA ARG A 73 19.48 12.16 -4.76
C ARG A 73 18.00 12.50 -4.90
N ARG A 74 17.21 11.58 -5.46
CA ARG A 74 15.75 11.74 -5.59
C ARG A 74 15.06 11.77 -4.23
N PHE A 75 15.45 10.92 -3.28
CA PHE A 75 14.91 10.92 -1.92
C PHE A 75 15.17 12.25 -1.22
N ARG A 76 16.40 12.76 -1.25
CA ARG A 76 16.74 14.07 -0.67
C ARG A 76 15.94 15.20 -1.32
N TYR A 77 15.83 15.21 -2.65
CA TYR A 77 14.98 16.16 -3.37
C TYR A 77 13.52 16.15 -2.89
N LEU A 78 12.93 14.96 -2.71
CA LEU A 78 11.54 14.82 -2.27
C LEU A 78 11.35 15.26 -0.81
N LEU A 79 12.28 14.91 0.08
CA LEU A 79 12.26 15.34 1.49
C LEU A 79 12.34 16.87 1.59
N ASP A 80 13.22 17.51 0.82
CA ASP A 80 13.35 18.98 0.76
C ASP A 80 12.07 19.67 0.27
N ARG A 81 11.22 18.96 -0.49
CA ARG A 81 9.93 19.44 -1.00
C ARG A 81 8.74 19.12 -0.08
N GLY A 82 9.00 18.62 1.12
CA GLY A 82 7.97 18.39 2.14
C GLY A 82 7.36 16.99 2.12
N GLN A 83 7.94 16.04 1.38
CA GLN A 83 7.60 14.62 1.56
C GLN A 83 8.00 14.19 2.98
N THR A 84 7.09 13.49 3.66
CA THR A 84 7.26 13.14 5.08
C THR A 84 7.56 11.65 5.32
N GLY A 85 7.65 10.86 4.24
CA GLY A 85 8.06 9.46 4.29
C GLY A 85 8.56 8.98 2.93
N LEU A 86 9.60 8.15 2.93
CA LEU A 86 10.21 7.59 1.73
C LEU A 86 9.47 6.34 1.28
N SER A 87 9.45 6.07 -0.02
CA SER A 87 8.98 4.79 -0.53
C SER A 87 9.94 4.29 -1.58
N VAL A 88 10.57 3.15 -1.29
CA VAL A 88 11.59 2.53 -2.12
C VAL A 88 10.95 1.54 -3.09
N ALA A 89 11.19 1.76 -4.38
CA ALA A 89 10.94 0.81 -5.43
C ALA A 89 12.24 0.07 -5.76
N PHE A 90 12.25 -1.26 -5.70
CA PHE A 90 13.39 -2.09 -6.08
C PHE A 90 13.21 -2.60 -7.50
N ASP A 91 14.30 -2.83 -8.22
CA ASP A 91 14.24 -3.39 -9.56
C ASP A 91 13.73 -4.85 -9.57
N LEU A 92 13.53 -5.42 -10.76
CA LEU A 92 13.03 -6.80 -10.86
C LEU A 92 14.05 -7.85 -10.35
N PRO A 93 15.36 -7.76 -10.66
CA PRO A 93 16.38 -8.65 -10.10
C PRO A 93 16.36 -8.71 -8.56
N THR A 94 16.46 -7.58 -7.87
CA THR A 94 16.42 -7.51 -6.41
C THR A 94 15.11 -8.10 -5.87
N GLN A 95 13.97 -7.84 -6.52
CA GLN A 95 12.68 -8.40 -6.11
C GLN A 95 12.59 -9.93 -6.25
N LEU A 96 13.33 -10.50 -7.19
CA LEU A 96 13.41 -11.94 -7.44
C LEU A 96 14.60 -12.61 -6.74
N GLY A 97 15.39 -11.84 -5.98
CA GLY A 97 16.55 -12.35 -5.24
C GLY A 97 17.72 -12.74 -6.13
N TYR A 98 17.89 -12.05 -7.25
CA TYR A 98 19.06 -12.15 -8.12
C TYR A 98 20.00 -10.97 -7.87
N ASP A 99 21.29 -11.26 -7.90
CA ASP A 99 22.34 -10.23 -7.99
C ASP A 99 22.36 -9.64 -9.41
N SER A 100 22.83 -8.40 -9.55
CA SER A 100 22.87 -7.69 -10.83
C SER A 100 23.69 -8.37 -11.95
N ASP A 101 24.60 -9.30 -11.60
CA ASP A 101 25.42 -10.05 -12.56
C ASP A 101 24.83 -11.43 -12.94
N ASP A 102 23.67 -11.82 -12.39
CA ASP A 102 22.97 -13.04 -12.80
C ASP A 102 22.51 -12.92 -14.28
N GLU A 103 22.67 -14.01 -15.05
CA GLU A 103 22.26 -14.03 -16.46
C GLU A 103 20.77 -13.67 -16.66
N ARG A 104 19.90 -13.95 -15.67
CA ARG A 104 18.47 -13.64 -15.70
C ARG A 104 18.18 -12.17 -15.39
N ALA A 105 19.12 -11.46 -14.77
CA ALA A 105 18.99 -10.03 -14.46
C ALA A 105 19.29 -9.13 -15.67
N ALA A 106 19.91 -9.69 -16.72
CA ALA A 106 20.34 -8.95 -17.90
C ALA A 106 19.19 -8.12 -18.54
N GLY A 107 19.37 -6.80 -18.56
CA GLY A 107 18.40 -5.84 -19.13
C GLY A 107 17.35 -5.33 -18.16
N GLU A 108 17.32 -5.83 -16.92
CA GLU A 108 16.34 -5.43 -15.89
C GLU A 108 16.96 -4.69 -14.70
N VAL A 109 18.29 -4.74 -14.55
CA VAL A 109 19.03 -4.04 -13.49
C VAL A 109 18.75 -2.54 -13.52
N GLY A 110 18.27 -2.00 -12.40
CA GLY A 110 17.95 -0.58 -12.23
C GLY A 110 16.79 -0.05 -13.10
N ARG A 111 16.09 -0.91 -13.85
CA ARG A 111 15.13 -0.48 -14.88
C ARG A 111 13.81 0.00 -14.30
N THR A 112 13.28 -0.72 -13.32
CA THR A 112 11.95 -0.48 -12.72
C THR A 112 12.01 -0.07 -11.26
N GLY A 113 13.22 0.06 -10.72
CA GLY A 113 13.50 0.39 -9.34
C GLY A 113 15.01 0.52 -9.12
N VAL A 114 15.42 0.73 -7.87
CA VAL A 114 16.83 0.71 -7.48
C VAL A 114 17.35 -0.73 -7.43
N ALA A 115 18.56 -0.96 -7.94
CA ALA A 115 19.28 -2.22 -7.79
C ALA A 115 19.97 -2.26 -6.41
N ILE A 116 19.76 -3.35 -5.65
CA ILE A 116 20.41 -3.61 -4.36
C ILE A 116 20.92 -5.04 -4.37
N ASP A 117 22.24 -5.20 -4.37
CA ASP A 117 22.93 -6.49 -4.34
C ASP A 117 23.56 -6.74 -2.96
N SER A 118 23.88 -5.66 -2.23
CA SER A 118 24.68 -5.71 -1.02
C SER A 118 24.32 -4.64 0.01
N LEU A 119 24.97 -4.71 1.19
CA LEU A 119 24.89 -3.65 2.19
C LEU A 119 25.41 -2.30 1.65
N ALA A 120 26.46 -2.31 0.83
CA ALA A 120 27.04 -1.10 0.26
C ALA A 120 26.03 -0.32 -0.60
N ASP A 121 25.16 -1.01 -1.34
CA ASP A 121 24.11 -0.36 -2.13
C ASP A 121 23.05 0.26 -1.21
N MET A 122 22.72 -0.41 -0.11
CA MET A 122 21.79 0.12 0.90
C MET A 122 22.37 1.33 1.64
N GLU A 123 23.67 1.33 1.93
CA GLU A 123 24.41 2.47 2.50
C GLU A 123 24.34 3.68 1.56
N LEU A 124 24.62 3.48 0.27
CA LEU A 124 24.52 4.53 -0.76
C LEU A 124 23.09 5.06 -0.89
N LEU A 125 22.10 4.16 -0.88
CA LEU A 125 20.68 4.51 -1.00
C LEU A 125 20.23 5.45 0.13
N PHE A 126 20.71 5.23 1.36
CA PHE A 126 20.31 5.99 2.54
C PHE A 126 21.39 6.93 3.09
N ALA A 127 22.45 7.17 2.32
CA ALA A 127 23.49 8.13 2.67
C ALA A 127 22.89 9.51 2.98
N GLU A 128 23.29 10.10 4.10
CA GLU A 128 22.82 11.42 4.59
C GLU A 128 21.32 11.53 4.88
N ILE A 129 20.57 10.41 4.92
CA ILE A 129 19.16 10.41 5.28
C ILE A 129 19.02 9.99 6.76
N PRO A 130 18.48 10.84 7.66
CA PRO A 130 18.34 10.51 9.08
C PRO A 130 17.21 9.49 9.31
N LEU A 131 17.56 8.20 9.39
CA LEU A 131 16.59 7.09 9.47
C LEU A 131 15.72 7.08 10.75
N ASP A 132 16.09 7.85 11.78
CA ASP A 132 15.27 8.04 12.99
C ASP A 132 14.18 9.12 12.84
N GLN A 133 14.25 9.93 11.79
CA GLN A 133 13.33 11.05 11.53
C GLN A 133 12.42 10.81 10.33
N VAL A 134 12.78 9.88 9.43
CA VAL A 134 11.97 9.53 8.26
C VAL A 134 11.25 8.19 8.46
N SER A 135 10.10 8.03 7.80
CA SER A 135 9.44 6.72 7.70
C SER A 135 9.66 6.12 6.32
N THR A 136 10.25 4.93 6.24
CA THR A 136 10.58 4.26 4.97
C THR A 136 9.62 3.12 4.66
N SER A 137 8.95 3.17 3.51
CA SER A 137 8.19 2.04 2.97
C SER A 137 9.04 1.31 1.94
N MET A 138 9.15 -0.01 2.04
CA MET A 138 9.88 -0.84 1.10
C MET A 138 8.88 -1.74 0.38
N THR A 139 8.67 -1.51 -0.91
CA THR A 139 7.82 -2.36 -1.74
C THR A 139 8.62 -3.57 -2.19
N ILE A 140 8.81 -4.47 -1.25
CA ILE A 140 9.58 -5.69 -1.39
C ILE A 140 8.81 -6.83 -0.72
N ASN A 141 8.85 -8.02 -1.33
CA ASN A 141 8.00 -9.15 -0.93
C ASN A 141 8.85 -10.39 -0.63
N ALA A 142 9.18 -11.21 -1.63
CA ALA A 142 9.89 -12.46 -1.39
C ALA A 142 11.22 -12.30 -0.62
N PRO A 143 12.07 -11.28 -0.88
CA PRO A 143 13.28 -11.05 -0.10
C PRO A 143 13.11 -10.00 1.01
N ALA A 144 11.88 -9.67 1.42
CA ALA A 144 11.60 -8.58 2.35
C ALA A 144 12.39 -8.65 3.67
N ALA A 145 12.57 -9.86 4.22
CA ALA A 145 13.35 -10.05 5.43
C ALA A 145 14.84 -9.66 5.26
N LEU A 146 15.43 -9.98 4.10
CA LEU A 146 16.81 -9.63 3.80
C LEU A 146 16.97 -8.12 3.63
N LEU A 147 16.10 -7.48 2.85
CA LEU A 147 16.18 -6.02 2.63
C LEU A 147 15.91 -5.24 3.93
N LEU A 148 15.04 -5.75 4.82
CA LEU A 148 14.86 -5.15 6.15
C LEU A 148 16.11 -5.29 7.03
N LEU A 149 16.79 -6.43 6.99
CA LEU A 149 18.05 -6.60 7.70
C LEU A 149 19.11 -5.62 7.19
N LEU A 150 19.27 -5.46 5.88
CA LEU A 150 20.20 -4.47 5.32
C LEU A 150 19.84 -3.05 5.76
N TYR A 151 18.54 -2.71 5.77
CA TYR A 151 18.08 -1.40 6.25
C TYR A 151 18.39 -1.17 7.74
N GLU A 152 18.22 -2.19 8.60
CA GLU A 152 18.59 -2.11 10.02
C GLU A 152 20.10 -1.95 10.21
N LEU A 153 20.92 -2.65 9.42
CA LEU A 153 22.39 -2.52 9.49
C LEU A 153 22.85 -1.10 9.11
N VAL A 154 22.28 -0.50 8.07
CA VAL A 154 22.58 0.90 7.71
C VAL A 154 22.17 1.86 8.83
N ALA A 155 21.03 1.62 9.49
CA ALA A 155 20.64 2.40 10.65
C ALA A 155 21.62 2.27 11.81
N GLU A 156 22.09 1.05 12.10
CA GLU A 156 23.10 0.79 13.13
C GLU A 156 24.40 1.55 12.86
N GLU A 157 24.88 1.55 11.61
CA GLU A 157 26.08 2.30 11.20
C GLU A 157 25.91 3.82 11.32
N GLN A 158 24.69 4.33 11.12
CA GLN A 158 24.34 5.73 11.36
C GLN A 158 24.16 6.06 12.86
N GLY A 159 24.27 5.08 13.76
CA GLY A 159 24.04 5.24 15.19
C GLY A 159 22.56 5.38 15.56
N VAL A 160 21.65 4.95 14.69
CA VAL A 160 20.20 4.94 14.92
C VAL A 160 19.80 3.60 15.53
N PRO A 161 19.25 3.59 16.76
CA PRO A 161 18.83 2.35 17.39
C PRO A 161 17.55 1.80 16.74
N ALA A 162 17.47 0.46 16.65
CA ALA A 162 16.42 -0.27 15.94
C ALA A 162 14.99 0.12 16.38
N GLU A 163 14.78 0.38 17.67
CA GLU A 163 13.47 0.75 18.21
C GLU A 163 12.93 2.10 17.72
N LYS A 164 13.79 2.95 17.13
CA LYS A 164 13.37 4.22 16.52
C LYS A 164 12.95 4.08 15.06
N LEU A 165 13.28 2.96 14.41
CA LEU A 165 13.02 2.79 12.98
C LEU A 165 11.52 2.67 12.70
N ARG A 166 11.04 3.56 11.84
CA ARG A 166 9.64 3.62 11.41
C ARG A 166 9.58 3.26 9.94
N GLY A 167 8.73 2.31 9.60
CA GLY A 167 8.62 1.92 8.21
C GLY A 167 7.62 0.84 7.95
N THR A 168 7.66 0.30 6.74
CA THR A 168 6.76 -0.76 6.30
C THR A 168 7.47 -1.63 5.30
N ALA A 169 7.45 -2.95 5.51
CA ALA A 169 7.78 -3.91 4.46
C ALA A 169 6.47 -4.35 3.80
N GLN A 170 6.41 -4.43 2.47
CA GLN A 170 5.19 -4.89 1.82
C GLN A 170 4.89 -6.34 2.21
N ASN A 171 5.87 -7.25 2.12
CA ASN A 171 5.89 -8.59 2.72
C ASN A 171 4.60 -9.40 2.51
N ASP A 172 3.88 -9.16 1.41
CA ASP A 172 2.64 -9.86 1.07
C ASP A 172 2.94 -10.80 -0.10
N ILE A 173 3.29 -12.04 0.21
CA ILE A 173 3.60 -13.05 -0.81
C ILE A 173 2.35 -13.64 -1.47
N LEU A 174 1.21 -13.73 -0.78
CA LEU A 174 -0.01 -14.33 -1.32
C LEU A 174 -0.49 -13.60 -2.58
N LYS A 175 -0.47 -12.26 -2.57
CA LYS A 175 -0.79 -11.47 -3.78
C LYS A 175 0.25 -11.60 -4.91
N GLU A 176 1.49 -12.03 -4.62
CA GLU A 176 2.47 -12.35 -5.68
C GLU A 176 1.99 -13.54 -6.52
N TYR A 177 1.46 -14.58 -5.89
CA TYR A 177 0.92 -15.74 -6.64
C TYR A 177 -0.39 -15.43 -7.38
N ILE A 178 -1.17 -14.46 -6.88
CA ILE A 178 -2.50 -14.14 -7.44
C ILE A 178 -2.41 -13.13 -8.60
N ALA A 179 -1.58 -12.09 -8.48
CA ALA A 179 -1.67 -10.92 -9.36
C ALA A 179 -0.33 -10.38 -9.86
N ARG A 180 0.73 -10.42 -9.04
CA ARG A 180 1.96 -9.64 -9.33
C ARG A 180 3.13 -10.46 -9.91
N GLY A 181 3.25 -11.73 -9.54
CA GLY A 181 4.19 -12.67 -10.15
C GLY A 181 5.61 -12.73 -9.56
N ASN A 182 5.97 -11.89 -8.57
CA ASN A 182 7.36 -11.81 -8.06
C ASN A 182 7.54 -12.67 -6.80
N TYR A 183 7.40 -13.99 -6.94
CA TYR A 183 7.65 -14.97 -5.89
C TYR A 183 8.92 -15.80 -6.18
N ILE A 184 9.62 -16.21 -5.12
CA ILE A 184 10.84 -17.03 -5.22
C ILE A 184 10.56 -18.47 -4.78
N PHE A 185 9.98 -18.64 -3.60
CA PHE A 185 9.75 -19.96 -3.00
C PHE A 185 8.30 -20.45 -3.21
N PRO A 186 8.01 -21.74 -2.95
CA PRO A 186 6.63 -22.22 -2.88
C PRO A 186 5.82 -21.53 -1.76
N PRO A 187 4.47 -21.57 -1.78
CA PRO A 187 3.64 -20.79 -0.85
C PRO A 187 3.92 -21.04 0.64
N ARG A 188 4.11 -22.30 1.05
CA ARG A 188 4.31 -22.65 2.47
C ARG A 188 5.59 -22.06 3.09
N PRO A 189 6.79 -22.24 2.53
CA PRO A 189 8.00 -21.60 3.06
C PRO A 189 7.94 -20.07 2.98
N SER A 190 7.29 -19.49 1.97
CA SER A 190 7.11 -18.04 1.90
C SER A 190 6.22 -17.49 3.03
N MET A 191 5.12 -18.19 3.36
CA MET A 191 4.28 -17.83 4.50
C MET A 191 5.06 -17.88 5.82
N ARG A 192 5.92 -18.89 5.99
CA ARG A 192 6.82 -18.99 7.15
C ARG A 192 7.75 -17.78 7.27
N LEU A 193 8.41 -17.38 6.16
CA LEU A 193 9.27 -16.20 6.13
C LEU A 193 8.50 -14.91 6.48
N THR A 194 7.25 -14.81 6.04
CA THR A 194 6.37 -13.68 6.36
C THR A 194 6.16 -13.59 7.88
N THR A 195 5.81 -14.69 8.54
CA THR A 195 5.58 -14.72 9.99
C THR A 195 6.87 -14.61 10.81
N ASP A 196 8.00 -15.12 10.31
CA ASP A 196 9.31 -14.91 10.94
C ASP A 196 9.64 -13.40 11.02
N LEU A 197 9.34 -12.65 9.95
CA LEU A 197 9.53 -11.20 9.95
C LEU A 197 8.66 -10.51 11.00
N PHE A 198 7.46 -11.05 11.28
CA PHE A 198 6.59 -10.51 12.33
C PHE A 198 7.23 -10.69 13.71
N ALA A 199 7.72 -11.90 13.99
CA ALA A 199 8.40 -12.22 15.25
C ALA A 199 9.65 -11.35 15.42
N TYR A 200 10.47 -11.24 14.37
CA TYR A 200 11.69 -10.42 14.37
C TYR A 200 11.41 -8.95 14.69
N CYS A 201 10.41 -8.35 14.03
CA CYS A 201 10.07 -6.95 14.27
C CYS A 201 9.43 -6.74 15.66
N ALA A 202 8.66 -7.70 16.17
CA ALA A 202 8.10 -7.59 17.52
C ALA A 202 9.20 -7.50 18.59
N GLU A 203 10.32 -8.21 18.40
CA GLU A 203 11.46 -8.20 19.31
C GLU A 203 12.35 -6.95 19.12
N ARG A 204 12.66 -6.58 17.87
CA ARG A 204 13.74 -5.60 17.57
C ARG A 204 13.27 -4.29 16.97
N LEU A 205 12.19 -4.31 16.19
CA LEU A 205 11.71 -3.18 15.39
C LEU A 205 10.24 -2.85 15.73
N PRO A 206 9.92 -2.50 17.00
CA PRO A 206 8.55 -2.38 17.48
C PRO A 206 7.74 -1.30 16.79
N LEU A 207 8.36 -0.37 16.04
CA LEU A 207 7.68 0.68 15.28
C LEU A 207 7.52 0.35 13.78
N TRP A 208 7.95 -0.83 13.34
CA TRP A 208 7.87 -1.27 11.96
C TRP A 208 6.52 -1.95 11.64
N ASN A 209 5.87 -1.55 10.55
CA ASN A 209 4.71 -2.28 10.04
C ASN A 209 5.22 -3.49 9.25
N THR A 210 4.92 -4.68 9.73
CA THR A 210 5.55 -5.93 9.30
C THR A 210 5.03 -6.46 7.96
N ILE A 211 3.87 -5.95 7.54
CA ILE A 211 3.21 -6.30 6.28
C ILE A 211 2.29 -5.17 5.84
N SER A 212 2.15 -5.05 4.51
CA SER A 212 1.13 -4.26 3.86
C SER A 212 0.26 -5.16 2.98
N ILE A 213 -0.82 -5.69 3.56
CA ILE A 213 -1.74 -6.64 2.93
C ILE A 213 -2.45 -5.95 1.76
N SER A 214 -2.18 -6.40 0.54
CA SER A 214 -2.31 -5.58 -0.66
C SER A 214 -3.46 -6.01 -1.58
N GLY A 215 -4.41 -5.10 -1.78
CA GLY A 215 -5.42 -5.14 -2.84
C GLY A 215 -5.04 -4.37 -4.10
N TYR A 216 -4.14 -3.39 -4.00
CA TYR A 216 -3.73 -2.56 -5.14
C TYR A 216 -3.39 -3.38 -6.40
N HIS A 217 -2.47 -4.33 -6.29
CA HIS A 217 -2.02 -5.16 -7.41
C HIS A 217 -3.11 -6.09 -7.95
N ILE A 218 -3.97 -6.60 -7.07
CA ILE A 218 -5.11 -7.44 -7.45
C ILE A 218 -6.09 -6.61 -8.29
N ARG A 219 -6.30 -5.36 -7.90
CA ARG A 219 -7.13 -4.41 -8.62
C ARG A 219 -6.53 -4.01 -9.96
N GLU A 220 -5.24 -3.69 -10.00
CA GLU A 220 -4.51 -3.38 -11.23
C GLU A 220 -4.47 -4.57 -12.21
N ALA A 221 -4.56 -5.82 -11.71
CA ALA A 221 -4.69 -7.02 -12.52
C ALA A 221 -6.13 -7.25 -13.06
N GLY A 222 -7.08 -6.35 -12.76
CA GLY A 222 -8.41 -6.34 -13.35
C GLY A 222 -9.55 -6.79 -12.43
N SER A 223 -9.35 -6.87 -11.11
CA SER A 223 -10.43 -7.23 -10.19
C SER A 223 -11.47 -6.13 -10.01
N THR A 224 -12.70 -6.47 -9.67
CA THR A 224 -13.70 -5.48 -9.22
C THR A 224 -13.39 -4.97 -7.80
N ALA A 225 -14.06 -3.91 -7.33
CA ALA A 225 -13.82 -3.33 -6.01
C ALA A 225 -14.21 -4.31 -4.89
N VAL A 226 -15.24 -5.12 -5.13
CA VAL A 226 -15.67 -6.21 -4.23
C VAL A 226 -14.63 -7.32 -4.19
N GLN A 227 -14.10 -7.72 -5.35
CA GLN A 227 -13.06 -8.74 -5.43
C GLN A 227 -11.76 -8.28 -4.76
N GLU A 228 -11.36 -7.02 -4.94
CA GLU A 228 -10.19 -6.44 -4.27
C GLU A 228 -10.29 -6.63 -2.75
N ILE A 229 -11.35 -6.13 -2.11
CA ILE A 229 -11.47 -6.27 -0.65
C ILE A 229 -11.65 -7.72 -0.21
N ALA A 230 -12.38 -8.54 -0.97
CA ALA A 230 -12.61 -9.93 -0.60
C ALA A 230 -11.30 -10.73 -0.59
N PHE A 231 -10.50 -10.61 -1.66
CA PHE A 231 -9.22 -11.32 -1.78
C PHE A 231 -8.18 -10.75 -0.80
N THR A 232 -8.11 -9.43 -0.62
CA THR A 232 -7.19 -8.83 0.35
C THR A 232 -7.50 -9.23 1.78
N LEU A 233 -8.77 -9.21 2.20
CA LEU A 233 -9.14 -9.62 3.56
C LEU A 233 -8.97 -11.14 3.75
N ALA A 234 -9.19 -11.95 2.70
CA ALA A 234 -8.88 -13.38 2.75
C ALA A 234 -7.37 -13.64 2.94
N ASN A 235 -6.51 -12.90 2.24
CA ASN A 235 -5.06 -12.94 2.49
C ASN A 235 -4.73 -12.50 3.92
N GLY A 236 -5.35 -11.42 4.41
CA GLY A 236 -5.17 -10.94 5.79
C GLY A 236 -5.56 -11.99 6.84
N ILE A 237 -6.66 -12.70 6.63
CA ILE A 237 -7.07 -13.84 7.47
C ILE A 237 -6.01 -14.94 7.43
N ALA A 238 -5.48 -15.28 6.25
CA ALA A 238 -4.46 -16.32 6.13
C ALA A 238 -3.16 -15.95 6.85
N TYR A 239 -2.72 -14.69 6.77
CA TYR A 239 -1.55 -14.22 7.52
C TYR A 239 -1.79 -14.20 9.03
N ALA A 240 -2.94 -13.68 9.48
CA ALA A 240 -3.28 -13.65 10.90
C ALA A 240 -3.36 -15.07 11.48
N GLN A 241 -3.97 -16.02 10.75
CA GLN A 241 -3.99 -17.42 11.16
C GLN A 241 -2.58 -18.02 11.22
N ALA A 242 -1.75 -17.82 10.20
CA ALA A 242 -0.38 -18.32 10.18
C ALA A 242 0.47 -17.77 11.34
N ALA A 243 0.29 -16.48 11.68
CA ALA A 243 0.97 -15.85 12.81
C ALA A 243 0.51 -16.45 14.16
N VAL A 244 -0.80 -16.68 14.34
CA VAL A 244 -1.34 -17.36 15.53
C VAL A 244 -0.82 -18.79 15.63
N ASP A 245 -0.81 -19.53 14.52
CA ASP A 245 -0.29 -20.91 14.48
C ASP A 245 1.22 -20.96 14.80
N ALA A 246 1.95 -19.88 14.51
CA ALA A 246 3.35 -19.68 14.88
C ALA A 246 3.54 -19.18 16.34
N GLY A 247 2.47 -19.00 17.11
CA GLY A 247 2.51 -18.60 18.52
C GLY A 247 2.54 -17.10 18.77
N LEU A 248 2.30 -16.27 17.76
CA LEU A 248 2.25 -14.80 17.91
C LEU A 248 0.87 -14.34 18.39
N SER A 249 0.84 -13.35 19.28
CA SER A 249 -0.41 -12.80 19.81
C SER A 249 -1.08 -11.86 18.80
N PRO A 250 -2.36 -12.09 18.42
CA PRO A 250 -3.07 -11.22 17.47
C PRO A 250 -3.39 -9.84 18.04
N ASP A 251 -3.43 -9.70 19.37
CA ASP A 251 -3.52 -8.40 20.04
C ASP A 251 -2.22 -7.57 19.89
N GLU A 252 -1.08 -8.21 19.65
CA GLU A 252 0.22 -7.55 19.51
C GLU A 252 0.57 -7.35 18.03
N PHE A 253 0.64 -8.41 17.23
CA PHE A 253 1.01 -8.29 15.82
C PHE A 253 -0.04 -7.51 15.02
N GLY A 254 -1.31 -7.56 15.42
CA GLY A 254 -2.40 -6.80 14.81
C GLY A 254 -2.14 -5.29 14.80
N GLU A 255 -1.44 -4.76 15.81
CA GLU A 255 -1.04 -3.34 15.86
C GLU A 255 -0.03 -2.95 14.77
N ARG A 256 0.57 -3.91 14.08
CA ARG A 256 1.58 -3.69 13.02
C ARG A 256 1.11 -4.12 11.64
N LEU A 257 -0.09 -4.69 11.53
CA LEU A 257 -0.71 -4.95 10.24
C LEU A 257 -1.14 -3.64 9.59
N SER A 258 -0.83 -3.51 8.31
CA SER A 258 -1.29 -2.43 7.45
C SER A 258 -1.84 -3.01 6.14
N PHE A 259 -2.60 -2.21 5.41
CA PHE A 259 -3.22 -2.60 4.15
C PHE A 259 -2.82 -1.65 3.02
N PHE A 260 -2.96 -2.10 1.79
CA PHE A 260 -2.69 -1.27 0.62
C PHE A 260 -3.75 -1.47 -0.46
N PHE A 261 -4.50 -0.43 -0.75
CA PHE A 261 -5.61 -0.48 -1.71
C PHE A 261 -5.41 0.47 -2.88
N ASN A 262 -6.09 0.16 -3.98
CA ASN A 262 -6.23 1.04 -5.13
C ASN A 262 -7.26 2.14 -4.83
N ALA A 263 -7.08 3.33 -5.40
CA ALA A 263 -8.12 4.34 -5.51
C ALA A 263 -8.46 4.51 -6.99
N HIS A 264 -9.57 3.89 -7.40
CA HIS A 264 -9.96 3.80 -8.81
C HIS A 264 -10.95 4.90 -9.25
N ASN A 265 -11.36 4.88 -10.53
CA ASN A 265 -12.20 5.91 -11.15
C ASN A 265 -13.58 6.12 -10.52
N HIS A 266 -14.19 5.11 -9.88
CA HIS A 266 -15.56 5.24 -9.38
C HIS A 266 -15.60 5.85 -7.97
N PHE A 267 -15.50 7.18 -7.89
CA PHE A 267 -15.37 7.97 -6.66
C PHE A 267 -16.15 7.44 -5.43
N PHE A 268 -17.48 7.32 -5.52
CA PHE A 268 -18.31 6.90 -4.38
C PHE A 268 -18.11 5.43 -3.99
N GLN A 269 -17.78 4.58 -4.96
CA GLN A 269 -17.57 3.15 -4.72
C GLN A 269 -16.25 2.95 -3.99
N GLU A 270 -15.20 3.68 -4.36
CA GLU A 270 -13.93 3.65 -3.64
C GLU A 270 -14.09 4.13 -2.19
N VAL A 271 -14.80 5.24 -1.96
CA VAL A 271 -15.10 5.70 -0.60
C VAL A 271 -15.87 4.64 0.19
N ALA A 272 -16.86 3.99 -0.41
CA ALA A 272 -17.62 2.91 0.23
C ALA A 272 -16.73 1.68 0.51
N LYS A 273 -15.85 1.31 -0.44
CA LYS A 273 -14.91 0.19 -0.35
C LYS A 273 -14.00 0.34 0.86
N PHE A 274 -13.34 1.49 1.02
CA PHE A 274 -12.44 1.73 2.15
C PHE A 274 -13.16 1.67 3.51
N ARG A 275 -14.39 2.20 3.58
CA ARG A 275 -15.22 2.17 4.79
C ARG A 275 -15.69 0.75 5.12
N ALA A 276 -16.11 0.00 4.11
CA ALA A 276 -16.52 -1.39 4.25
C ALA A 276 -15.36 -2.28 4.68
N ALA A 277 -14.16 -2.11 4.09
CA ALA A 277 -12.97 -2.86 4.45
C ALA A 277 -12.62 -2.71 5.94
N ARG A 278 -12.70 -1.50 6.50
CA ARG A 278 -12.45 -1.26 7.93
C ARG A 278 -13.44 -2.03 8.83
N ARG A 279 -14.73 -1.92 8.52
CA ARG A 279 -15.78 -2.62 9.28
C ARG A 279 -15.56 -4.13 9.27
N LEU A 280 -15.40 -4.69 8.07
CA LEU A 280 -15.21 -6.13 7.88
C LEU A 280 -13.95 -6.62 8.60
N TRP A 281 -12.83 -5.89 8.49
CA TRP A 281 -11.59 -6.28 9.17
C TRP A 281 -11.73 -6.26 10.70
N ALA A 282 -12.36 -5.22 11.26
CA ALA A 282 -12.57 -5.11 12.69
C ALA A 282 -13.41 -6.27 13.23
N GLU A 283 -14.51 -6.61 12.54
CA GLU A 283 -15.35 -7.76 12.84
C GLU A 283 -14.57 -9.07 12.74
N ILE A 284 -13.76 -9.26 11.68
CA ILE A 284 -12.90 -10.45 11.52
C ILE A 284 -11.93 -10.59 12.71
N MET A 285 -11.20 -9.53 13.07
CA MET A 285 -10.22 -9.57 14.15
C MET A 285 -10.87 -9.88 15.50
N ARG A 286 -12.02 -9.26 15.80
CA ARG A 286 -12.77 -9.50 17.04
C ARG A 286 -13.38 -10.90 17.08
N ASP A 287 -14.14 -11.27 16.05
CA ASP A 287 -15.02 -12.45 16.10
C ASP A 287 -14.29 -13.75 15.77
N ARG A 288 -13.32 -13.71 14.85
CA ARG A 288 -12.56 -14.89 14.43
C ARG A 288 -11.30 -15.11 15.26
N PHE A 289 -10.59 -14.04 15.60
CA PHE A 289 -9.29 -14.11 16.29
C PHE A 289 -9.37 -13.70 17.76
N GLY A 290 -10.54 -13.30 18.25
CA GLY A 290 -10.73 -12.96 19.67
C GLY A 290 -9.97 -11.72 20.13
N VAL A 291 -9.54 -10.86 19.20
CA VAL A 291 -8.72 -9.68 19.50
C VAL A 291 -9.52 -8.72 20.36
N THR A 292 -8.92 -8.25 21.45
CA THR A 292 -9.55 -7.34 22.41
C THR A 292 -8.97 -5.93 22.34
N ASN A 293 -7.76 -5.79 21.84
CA ASN A 293 -7.06 -4.53 21.63
C ASN A 293 -7.66 -3.76 20.44
N PRO A 294 -8.28 -2.57 20.67
CA PRO A 294 -8.89 -1.80 19.58
C PRO A 294 -7.89 -1.39 18.49
N ARG A 295 -6.61 -1.19 18.83
CA ARG A 295 -5.58 -0.82 17.86
C ARG A 295 -5.24 -1.95 16.89
N ALA A 296 -5.32 -3.21 17.37
CA ALA A 296 -5.10 -4.39 16.56
C ALA A 296 -6.31 -4.75 15.67
N GLN A 297 -7.51 -4.29 16.04
CA GLN A 297 -8.73 -4.41 15.22
C GLN A 297 -8.82 -3.34 14.12
N ALA A 298 -8.16 -2.19 14.31
CA ALA A 298 -8.28 -1.06 13.41
C ALA A 298 -7.47 -1.27 12.11
N LEU A 299 -8.17 -1.31 10.96
CA LEU A 299 -7.53 -1.33 9.65
C LEU A 299 -6.98 0.07 9.31
N ARG A 300 -5.66 0.12 9.07
CA ARG A 300 -4.95 1.28 8.55
C ARG A 300 -4.41 0.94 7.17
N PHE A 301 -4.53 1.87 6.22
CA PHE A 301 -4.15 1.60 4.84
C PHE A 301 -3.42 2.73 4.14
N HIS A 302 -2.52 2.33 3.25
CA HIS A 302 -2.01 3.12 2.15
C HIS A 302 -2.99 3.04 0.97
N ALA A 303 -3.15 4.14 0.24
CA ALA A 303 -3.88 4.17 -1.02
C ALA A 303 -2.98 4.67 -2.14
N GLN A 304 -3.03 4.02 -3.30
CA GLN A 304 -2.42 4.52 -4.53
C GLN A 304 -3.50 4.67 -5.60
N THR A 305 -3.46 5.78 -6.32
CA THR A 305 -4.33 6.03 -7.48
C THR A 305 -4.10 4.99 -8.57
N GLY A 306 -5.14 4.60 -9.32
CA GLY A 306 -5.05 3.45 -10.24
C GLY A 306 -4.20 3.72 -11.48
N GLY A 307 -3.04 3.06 -11.60
CA GLY A 307 -2.13 3.21 -12.75
C GLY A 307 -2.76 2.70 -14.05
N SER A 308 -3.45 1.58 -13.99
CA SER A 308 -4.22 0.96 -15.09
C SER A 308 -5.30 1.86 -15.70
N THR A 309 -5.67 2.94 -15.00
CA THR A 309 -6.68 3.92 -15.47
C THR A 309 -6.10 5.07 -16.29
N LEU A 310 -4.77 5.21 -16.29
CA LEU A 310 -4.08 6.34 -16.90
C LEU A 310 -3.88 6.12 -18.40
N THR A 311 -4.04 7.19 -19.18
CA THR A 311 -3.97 7.10 -20.65
C THR A 311 -2.67 7.67 -21.18
N ALA A 312 -2.04 6.95 -22.12
CA ALA A 312 -0.90 7.45 -22.88
C ALA A 312 -1.30 8.61 -23.81
N GLN A 313 -2.53 8.57 -24.33
CA GLN A 313 -3.11 9.64 -25.16
C GLN A 313 -3.64 10.75 -24.26
N GLN A 314 -3.32 11.99 -24.62
CA GLN A 314 -3.68 13.19 -23.85
C GLN A 314 -3.34 13.03 -22.35
N PRO A 315 -2.05 12.80 -22.02
CA PRO A 315 -1.65 12.38 -20.68
C PRO A 315 -1.96 13.44 -19.61
N GLU A 316 -2.06 14.73 -19.95
CA GLU A 316 -2.48 15.77 -18.99
C GLU A 316 -3.89 15.55 -18.42
N ASN A 317 -4.78 14.81 -19.11
CA ASN A 317 -6.07 14.42 -18.55
C ASN A 317 -5.92 13.51 -17.32
N ASN A 318 -4.78 12.82 -17.18
CA ASN A 318 -4.46 12.02 -16.01
C ASN A 318 -4.36 12.87 -14.73
N ILE A 319 -3.99 14.15 -14.83
CA ILE A 319 -3.97 15.07 -13.67
C ILE A 319 -5.37 15.13 -13.03
N VAL A 320 -6.42 15.26 -13.85
CA VAL A 320 -7.81 15.29 -13.37
C VAL A 320 -8.24 13.92 -12.83
N ARG A 321 -7.87 12.83 -13.52
CA ARG A 321 -8.17 11.46 -13.06
C ARG A 321 -7.58 11.20 -11.67
N VAL A 322 -6.28 11.43 -11.52
CA VAL A 322 -5.53 11.26 -10.28
C VAL A 322 -6.09 12.17 -9.18
N ALA A 323 -6.46 13.41 -9.49
CA ALA A 323 -7.07 14.31 -8.50
C ALA A 323 -8.39 13.75 -7.93
N VAL A 324 -9.27 13.20 -8.78
CA VAL A 324 -10.54 12.60 -8.34
C VAL A 324 -10.29 11.32 -7.52
N GLN A 325 -9.34 10.50 -7.95
CA GLN A 325 -8.95 9.27 -7.24
C GLN A 325 -8.31 9.57 -5.88
N ALA A 326 -7.42 10.57 -5.80
CA ALA A 326 -6.84 11.03 -4.56
C ALA A 326 -7.92 11.56 -3.60
N LEU A 327 -8.90 12.31 -4.11
CA LEU A 327 -10.03 12.78 -3.31
C LEU A 327 -10.86 11.63 -2.75
N SER A 328 -11.03 10.52 -3.48
CA SER A 328 -11.75 9.34 -2.98
C SER A 328 -10.98 8.64 -1.86
N ALA A 329 -9.65 8.56 -1.96
CA ALA A 329 -8.78 8.05 -0.90
C ALA A 329 -8.83 8.91 0.38
N VAL A 330 -8.83 10.24 0.23
CA VAL A 330 -9.00 11.19 1.34
C VAL A 330 -10.38 11.04 1.97
N ALA A 331 -11.47 11.10 1.18
CA ALA A 331 -12.83 10.93 1.68
C ALA A 331 -13.05 9.52 2.29
N GLY A 332 -12.29 8.54 1.82
CA GLY A 332 -12.23 7.18 2.35
C GLY A 332 -11.44 7.04 3.65
N GLY A 333 -10.65 8.03 4.06
CA GLY A 333 -9.91 8.01 5.31
C GLY A 333 -8.57 7.26 5.26
N ALA A 334 -7.82 7.33 4.15
CA ALA A 334 -6.47 6.75 4.02
C ALA A 334 -5.44 7.35 5.00
N GLN A 335 -4.47 6.53 5.44
CA GLN A 335 -3.39 6.97 6.34
C GLN A 335 -2.16 7.48 5.58
N SER A 336 -1.97 7.00 4.35
CA SER A 336 -0.98 7.53 3.43
C SER A 336 -1.49 7.40 2.01
N ILE A 337 -1.06 8.31 1.13
CA ILE A 337 -1.52 8.37 -0.26
C ILE A 337 -0.31 8.54 -1.18
N HIS A 338 -0.30 7.74 -2.25
CA HIS A 338 0.51 7.94 -3.44
C HIS A 338 -0.39 8.47 -4.56
N THR A 339 0.07 9.52 -5.24
CA THR A 339 -0.59 10.05 -6.43
C THR A 339 0.31 9.86 -7.65
N ASN A 340 -0.19 9.05 -8.57
CA ASN A 340 0.48 8.70 -9.81
C ASN A 340 0.77 9.94 -10.65
N SER A 341 1.84 9.88 -11.42
CA SER A 341 2.23 10.98 -12.31
C SER A 341 1.47 10.92 -13.63
N PHE A 342 1.30 12.06 -14.30
CA PHE A 342 0.47 12.12 -15.50
C PHE A 342 1.06 11.34 -16.70
N ASP A 343 2.36 11.03 -16.66
CA ASP A 343 3.15 10.31 -17.67
C ASP A 343 3.30 8.79 -17.40
N GLU A 344 2.71 8.29 -16.32
CA GLU A 344 2.92 6.91 -15.82
C GLU A 344 2.47 5.80 -16.78
N ALA A 345 1.55 6.11 -17.70
CA ALA A 345 1.11 5.14 -18.71
C ALA A 345 2.23 4.70 -19.67
N LEU A 346 3.35 5.44 -19.75
CA LEU A 346 4.44 5.18 -20.69
C LEU A 346 5.82 5.08 -20.04
N ALA A 347 6.06 5.82 -18.96
CA ALA A 347 7.40 5.97 -18.40
C ALA A 347 7.35 6.13 -16.88
N LEU A 348 8.53 6.00 -16.27
CA LEU A 348 8.73 6.44 -14.90
C LEU A 348 8.58 7.96 -14.80
N PRO A 349 8.14 8.48 -13.64
CA PRO A 349 7.91 9.91 -13.46
C PRO A 349 9.15 10.77 -13.66
N THR A 350 8.97 11.95 -14.27
CA THR A 350 9.98 13.01 -14.40
C THR A 350 9.93 13.97 -13.21
N GLU A 351 10.88 14.91 -13.11
CA GLU A 351 10.79 15.98 -12.09
C GLU A 351 9.58 16.89 -12.29
N HIS A 352 9.14 17.07 -13.53
CA HIS A 352 7.99 17.92 -13.85
C HIS A 352 6.65 17.27 -13.49
N SER A 353 6.56 15.94 -13.56
CA SER A 353 5.30 15.21 -13.39
C SER A 353 4.97 14.79 -11.95
N VAL A 354 5.95 14.86 -11.04
CA VAL A 354 5.84 14.46 -9.61
C VAL A 354 5.43 15.59 -8.68
#